data_AF-A0A3Q2Q0Q0-F1
#
_entry.id   AF-A0A3Q2Q0Q0-F1
#
_cell.length_a   1.000
_cell.length_b   1.000
_cell.length_c   1.000
_cell.angle_alpha   90.00
_cell.angle_beta   90.00
_cell.angle_gamma   90.00
#
_symmetry.space_group_name_H-M   'P 1'
#
loop_
_entity.id
_entity.type
_entity.pdbx_description
1 polymer ?
#
loop_
_entity_poly.entity_id
_entity_poly.type
_entity_poly.pdbx_seq_one_letter_code
_entity_poly.pdbx_strand_id
1 'polypeptide(L)'
;VLLYLSDPTSPIPGLKEMISAYGYFSGYKINVEKTEAMDVNSNIPLGVKQQSGFRWAREGIKYLGINIPLSLNDLFRTNYSKTLHTIKKDLEVHTE
;
A
#
# COMPACT_ATOMS: atom_id res chain seq x y z
N VAL A 1 2.50 2.25 -8.66
CA VAL A 1 2.43 0.80 -8.91
C VAL A 1 2.15 0.11 -7.58
N LEU A 2 1.39 -0.99 -7.57
CA LEU A 2 1.16 -1.83 -6.40
C LEU A 2 1.76 -3.21 -6.68
N LEU A 3 2.49 -3.77 -5.72
CA LEU A 3 3.18 -5.04 -5.85
C LEU A 3 2.80 -5.97 -4.69
N TYR A 4 2.70 -7.26 -4.97
CA TYR A 4 2.52 -8.31 -3.97
C TYR A 4 3.69 -9.28 -4.05
N LEU A 5 4.30 -9.59 -2.91
CA LEU A 5 5.45 -10.49 -2.81
C LEU A 5 5.03 -11.72 -1.99
N SER A 6 5.00 -12.89 -2.63
CA SER A 6 4.53 -14.13 -1.99
C SER A 6 5.52 -14.73 -0.97
N ASP A 7 6.82 -14.56 -1.18
CA ASP A 7 7.89 -14.91 -0.23
C ASP A 7 8.77 -13.67 -0.04
N PRO A 8 8.64 -12.89 1.05
CA PRO A 8 9.29 -11.59 1.20
C PRO A 8 10.74 -11.63 1.70
N THR A 9 11.23 -12.79 2.15
CA THR A 9 12.55 -12.93 2.78
C THR A 9 13.71 -12.91 1.78
N SER A 10 13.52 -13.44 0.57
CA SER A 10 14.50 -13.43 -0.52
C SER A 10 14.42 -12.20 -1.48
N PRO A 11 13.24 -11.65 -1.84
CA PRO A 11 13.12 -10.75 -2.98
C PRO A 11 13.17 -9.25 -2.66
N ILE A 12 13.18 -8.77 -1.41
CA ILE A 12 13.27 -7.31 -1.18
C ILE A 12 14.56 -6.70 -1.77
N PRO A 13 15.75 -7.31 -1.58
CA PRO A 13 16.97 -6.86 -2.26
C PRO A 13 16.84 -6.93 -3.79
N GLY A 14 16.36 -8.05 -4.35
CA GLY A 14 16.18 -8.21 -5.79
C GLY A 14 15.16 -7.25 -6.40
N LEU A 15 14.11 -6.91 -5.66
CA LEU A 15 13.12 -5.89 -6.05
C LEU A 15 13.78 -4.51 -6.15
N LYS A 16 14.63 -4.14 -5.19
CA LYS A 16 15.35 -2.85 -5.22
C LYS A 16 16.30 -2.78 -6.42
N GLU A 17 17.00 -3.87 -6.71
CA GLU A 17 17.86 -3.97 -7.88
C GLU A 17 17.07 -3.85 -9.19
N MET A 18 15.94 -4.56 -9.31
CA MET A 18 15.07 -4.49 -10.49
C MET A 18 14.48 -3.10 -10.70
N ILE A 19 14.02 -2.43 -9.63
CA ILE A 19 13.52 -1.05 -9.69
C ILE A 19 14.66 -0.09 -10.10
N SER A 20 15.87 -0.30 -9.58
CA SER A 20 17.03 0.51 -9.93
C SER A 20 17.42 0.33 -11.41
N ALA A 21 17.47 -0.90 -11.89
CA ALA A 21 17.76 -1.22 -13.29
C ALA A 21 16.70 -0.60 -14.22
N TYR A 22 15.42 -0.77 -13.90
CA TYR A 22 14.34 -0.13 -14.65
C TYR A 22 14.49 1.40 -14.63
N GLY A 23 14.76 1.99 -13.47
CA GLY A 23 14.94 3.43 -13.33
C GLY A 23 16.12 3.99 -14.14
N TYR A 24 17.21 3.22 -14.25
CA TYR A 24 18.34 3.55 -15.11
C TYR A 24 17.93 3.60 -16.58
N PHE A 25 17.23 2.58 -17.09
CA PHE A 25 16.81 2.53 -18.49
C PHE A 25 15.69 3.51 -18.83
N SER A 26 14.76 3.75 -17.90
CA SER A 26 13.59 4.61 -18.13
C SER A 26 13.84 6.08 -17.80
N GLY A 27 14.96 6.41 -17.15
CA GLY A 27 15.24 7.76 -16.62
C GLY A 27 14.36 8.17 -15.43
N TYR A 28 13.64 7.24 -14.79
CA TYR A 28 12.78 7.52 -13.64
C TYR A 28 13.43 7.08 -12.34
N LYS A 29 13.26 7.88 -11.28
CA LYS A 29 13.73 7.54 -9.93
C LYS A 29 12.56 7.29 -8.99
N ILE A 30 12.59 6.17 -8.27
CA ILE A 30 11.59 5.88 -7.24
C ILE A 30 11.72 6.85 -6.06
N ASN A 31 10.58 7.30 -5.53
CA ASN A 31 10.55 8.05 -4.28
C ASN A 31 10.42 7.08 -3.10
N VAL A 32 11.54 6.79 -2.45
CA VAL A 32 11.61 5.84 -1.33
C VAL A 32 10.81 6.35 -0.12
N GLU A 33 10.79 7.67 0.13
CA GLU A 33 10.06 8.25 1.27
C GLU A 33 8.53 8.10 1.15
N LYS A 34 8.03 8.06 -0.09
CA LYS A 34 6.62 7.79 -0.41
C LYS A 34 6.32 6.31 -0.62
N THR A 35 7.33 5.44 -0.56
CA THR A 35 7.16 4.00 -0.72
C THR A 35 6.74 3.38 0.60
N GLU A 36 5.55 2.78 0.59
CA GLU A 36 4.99 2.07 1.74
C GLU A 36 4.92 0.56 1.47
N ALA A 37 5.13 -0.22 2.51
CA ALA A 37 5.01 -1.66 2.52
C ALA A 37 4.12 -2.10 3.69
N MET A 38 3.39 -3.19 3.50
CA MET A 38 2.54 -3.79 4.51
C MET A 38 2.86 -5.28 4.61
N ASP A 39 3.02 -5.77 5.84
CA ASP A 39 3.27 -7.18 6.11
C ASP A 39 1.94 -7.92 6.28
N VAL A 40 1.42 -8.46 5.18
CA VAL A 40 0.08 -9.07 5.10
C VAL A 40 -0.07 -10.25 6.07
N ASN A 41 0.99 -11.05 6.23
CA ASN A 41 0.96 -12.27 7.04
C ASN A 41 1.68 -12.10 8.39
N SER A 42 2.15 -10.90 8.73
CA SER A 42 2.96 -10.62 9.93
C SER A 42 4.21 -11.52 10.07
N ASN A 43 4.76 -11.99 8.96
CA ASN A 43 5.84 -12.99 8.94
C ASN A 43 7.19 -12.41 8.53
N ILE A 44 7.28 -11.11 8.25
CA ILE A 44 8.53 -10.48 7.82
C ILE A 44 9.39 -10.13 9.04
N PRO A 45 10.63 -10.63 9.14
CA PRO A 45 11.52 -10.31 10.25
C PRO A 45 11.80 -8.82 10.38
N LEU A 46 11.95 -8.33 11.62
CA LEU A 46 12.23 -6.91 11.89
C LEU A 46 13.51 -6.43 11.18
N GLY A 47 14.56 -7.26 11.15
CA GLY A 47 15.81 -6.92 10.45
C GLY A 47 15.60 -6.66 8.95
N VAL A 48 14.75 -7.45 8.30
CA VAL A 48 14.39 -7.25 6.89
C VAL A 48 13.61 -5.95 6.71
N LYS A 49 12.68 -5.64 7.62
CA LYS A 49 11.91 -4.38 7.60
C LYS A 49 12.85 -3.18 7.72
N GLN A 50 13.81 -3.22 8.64
CA GLN A 50 14.80 -2.14 8.84
C GLN A 50 15.72 -1.97 7.63
N GLN A 51 16.22 -3.07 7.05
CA GLN A 51 17.12 -3.03 5.88
C GLN A 51 16.42 -2.60 4.58
N SER A 52 15.11 -2.81 4.48
CA SER A 52 14.34 -2.45 3.28
C SER A 52 14.39 -0.96 2.97
N GLY A 53 14.41 -0.10 3.99
CA GLY A 53 14.28 1.36 3.85
C GLY A 53 12.88 1.83 3.44
N PHE A 54 11.88 0.93 3.42
CA PHE A 54 10.49 1.27 3.18
C PHE A 54 9.79 1.71 4.46
N ARG A 55 8.71 2.49 4.33
CA ARG A 55 7.80 2.75 5.44
C ARG A 55 6.88 1.54 5.63
N TRP A 56 6.93 0.91 6.79
CA TRP A 56 6.09 -0.25 7.11
C TRP A 56 4.81 0.18 7.81
N ALA A 57 3.71 0.17 7.07
CA ALA A 57 2.41 0.54 7.58
C ALA A 57 1.85 -0.55 8.51
N ARG A 58 1.29 -0.12 9.64
CA ARG A 58 0.74 -1.02 10.68
C ARG A 58 -0.77 -1.24 10.58
N GLU A 59 -1.49 -0.36 9.90
CA GLU A 59 -2.96 -0.36 9.88
C GLU A 59 -3.54 -0.61 8.48
N GLY A 60 -2.70 -0.54 7.45
CA GLY A 60 -3.13 -0.57 6.07
C GLY A 60 -2.33 0.41 5.22
N ILE A 61 -2.45 0.29 3.91
CA ILE A 61 -1.89 1.23 2.93
C ILE A 61 -3.02 1.83 2.10
N LYS A 62 -2.77 2.98 1.47
CA LYS A 62 -3.75 3.61 0.58
C LYS A 62 -3.28 3.56 -0.87
N TYR A 63 -4.15 3.09 -1.77
CA TYR A 63 -3.87 3.03 -3.20
C TYR A 63 -5.06 3.55 -4.01
N LEU A 64 -4.81 4.54 -4.88
CA LEU A 64 -5.84 5.17 -5.73
C LEU A 64 -7.11 5.59 -4.99
N GLY A 65 -6.98 6.08 -3.76
CA GLY A 65 -8.12 6.50 -2.94
C GLY A 65 -8.72 5.40 -2.06
N ILE A 66 -8.42 4.13 -2.33
CA ILE A 66 -8.90 2.97 -1.58
C ILE A 66 -7.92 2.62 -0.46
N ASN A 67 -8.43 2.45 0.75
CA ASN A 67 -7.66 1.93 1.88
C ASN A 67 -7.64 0.41 1.82
N ILE A 68 -6.45 -0.17 1.82
CA ILE A 68 -6.20 -1.61 1.85
C ILE A 68 -5.80 -1.95 3.30
N PRO A 69 -6.74 -2.41 4.15
CA PRO A 69 -6.43 -2.82 5.51
C PRO A 69 -5.65 -4.14 5.53
N LEU A 70 -5.03 -4.45 6.68
CA LEU A 70 -4.39 -5.75 6.93
C LEU A 70 -5.39 -6.92 6.81
N SER A 71 -6.57 -6.74 7.40
CA SER A 71 -7.65 -7.72 7.37
C SER A 71 -8.62 -7.38 6.24
N LEU A 72 -8.77 -8.28 5.27
CA LEU A 72 -9.70 -8.10 4.16
C LEU A 72 -11.16 -7.99 4.62
N ASN A 73 -11.49 -8.51 5.80
CA ASN A 73 -12.82 -8.36 6.41
C ASN A 73 -13.17 -6.88 6.66
N ASP A 74 -12.18 -6.03 6.88
CA ASP A 74 -12.37 -4.60 7.14
C ASP A 74 -12.46 -3.76 5.85
N LEU A 75 -12.25 -4.37 4.67
CA LEU A 75 -12.24 -3.66 3.40
C LEU A 75 -13.57 -2.95 3.12
N PHE A 76 -14.69 -3.62 3.41
CA PHE A 76 -16.03 -3.06 3.22
C PHE A 76 -16.25 -1.85 4.12
N ARG A 77 -16.06 -2.03 5.44
CA ARG A 77 -16.30 -0.98 6.43
C ARG A 77 -15.40 0.24 6.22
N THR A 78 -14.13 0.00 5.89
CA THR A 78 -13.12 1.07 5.76
C THR A 78 -13.35 1.93 4.52
N ASN A 79 -13.93 1.36 3.45
CA ASN A 79 -14.13 2.06 2.19
C ASN A 79 -15.60 2.32 1.90
N TYR A 80 -16.39 1.26 1.69
CA TYR A 80 -17.76 1.35 1.19
C TYR A 80 -18.69 2.05 2.17
N SER A 81 -18.63 1.75 3.48
CA SER A 81 -19.50 2.42 4.45
C SER A 81 -19.29 3.94 4.45
N LYS A 82 -18.04 4.39 4.33
CA LYS A 82 -17.71 5.81 4.25
C LYS A 82 -18.20 6.43 2.93
N THR A 83 -17.92 5.78 1.80
CA THR A 83 -18.35 6.26 0.48
C THR A 83 -19.87 6.35 0.38
N LEU A 84 -20.60 5.33 0.85
CA LEU A 84 -22.06 5.32 0.86
C LEU A 84 -22.62 6.44 1.73
N HIS A 85 -22.02 6.69 2.90
CA HIS A 85 -22.42 7.81 3.76
C HIS A 85 -22.22 9.15 3.04
N THR A 86 -21.09 9.35 2.37
CA THR A 86 -20.84 10.56 1.58
C THR A 86 -21.87 10.73 0.47
N ILE A 87 -22.13 9.68 -0.32
CA ILE A 87 -23.14 9.71 -1.39
C ILE A 87 -24.53 10.08 -0.84
N LYS A 88 -24.96 9.46 0.28
CA LYS A 88 -26.26 9.78 0.90
C LYS A 88 -26.34 11.24 1.30
N LYS A 89 -25.32 11.75 1.98
CA LYS A 89 -25.25 13.15 2.41
C LYS A 89 -25.30 14.10 1.21
N ASP A 90 -24.55 13.80 0.15
CA ASP A 90 -24.49 14.65 -1.04
C ASP A 90 -25.85 14.67 -1.77
N LEU A 91 -26.58 13.55 -1.80
CA LEU A 91 -27.92 13.47 -2.37
C LEU A 91 -28.98 14.21 -1.52
N GLU A 92 -28.87 14.16 -0.19
CA GLU A 92 -29.78 14.88 0.72
C GLU A 92 -29.66 16.42 0.57
N VAL A 93 -28.44 16.92 0.33
CA VAL A 93 -28.15 18.35 0.15
C VAL A 93 -28.76 18.95 -1.13
N HIS A 94 -29.15 18.13 -2.12
CA HIS A 94 -29.71 18.59 -3.39
C HIS A 94 -31.25 18.47 -3.48
N THR A 95 -31.92 18.25 -2.34
CA THR A 95 -33.39 18.14 -2.26
C THR A 95 -34.08 19.37 -1.64
N GLU A 96 -33.39 20.50 -1.47
CA GLU A 96 -33.96 21.80 -1.09
C GLU A 96 -33.98 22.80 -2.27
#